data_AF-A0A937ZJX4-F1
#
_entry.id   AF-A0A937ZJX4-F1
#
_cell.length_a   1.000
_cell.length_b   1.000
_cell.length_c   1.000
_cell.angle_alpha   90.00
_cell.angle_beta   90.00
_cell.angle_gamma   90.00
#
_symmetry.space_group_name_H-M   'P 1'
#
loop_
_entity.id
_entity.type
_entity.pdbx_description
1 polymer ?
#
loop_
_entity_poly.entity_id
_entity_poly.type
_entity_poly.pdbx_seq_one_letter_code
_entity_poly.pdbx_strand_id
1 'polypeptide(L)' 'VPLCHEAFLEYAMGGVRLSATGLAVVKRLLAGEAVTQETSGLGKREWRELMASLDRSEGA' A
#
# COMPACT_ATOMS: atom_id res chain seq x y z
N VAL A 1 -27.70 14.39 -2.88
CA VAL A 1 -26.67 13.89 -1.93
C VAL A 1 -25.95 12.59 -2.36
N PRO A 2 -26.32 11.82 -3.41
CA PRO A 2 -25.51 10.66 -3.86
C PRO A 2 -24.06 11.01 -4.25
N LEU A 3 -23.86 12.12 -4.96
CA LEU A 3 -22.53 12.62 -5.36
C LEU A 3 -21.60 12.91 -4.16
N CYS A 4 -22.14 13.39 -3.05
CA CYS A 4 -21.34 13.63 -1.84
C CYS A 4 -20.95 12.32 -1.14
N HIS A 5 -21.79 11.29 -1.25
CA HIS A 5 -21.54 9.98 -0.66
C HIS A 5 -20.47 9.21 -1.44
N GLU A 6 -20.55 9.19 -2.77
CA GLU A 6 -19.52 8.57 -3.62
C GLU A 6 -18.17 9.28 -3.49
N ALA A 7 -18.14 10.61 -3.52
CA ALA A 7 -16.91 11.36 -3.28
C ALA A 7 -16.33 11.12 -1.88
N PHE A 8 -17.17 10.97 -0.85
CA PHE A 8 -16.71 10.63 0.49
C PHE A 8 -16.07 9.22 0.53
N LEU A 9 -16.70 8.22 -0.11
CA LEU A 9 -16.16 6.87 -0.16
C LEU A 9 -14.82 6.83 -0.90
N GLU A 10 -14.72 7.47 -2.07
CA GLU A 10 -13.50 7.49 -2.88
C GLU A 10 -12.32 8.12 -2.13
N TYR A 11 -12.50 9.33 -1.58
CA TYR A 11 -11.39 10.11 -1.06
C TYR A 11 -11.11 9.92 0.43
N ALA A 12 -12.11 9.56 1.24
CA ALA A 12 -11.94 9.40 2.68
C ALA A 12 -11.79 7.93 3.11
N MET A 13 -12.44 7.00 2.42
CA MET A 13 -12.48 5.59 2.80
C MET A 13 -11.63 4.68 1.88
N GLY A 14 -11.48 5.03 0.61
CA GLY A 14 -10.70 4.25 -0.36
C GLY A 14 -9.19 4.53 -0.38
N GLY A 15 -8.76 5.62 0.25
CA GLY A 15 -7.35 6.03 0.26
C GLY A 15 -6.50 5.32 1.33
N VAL A 16 -5.27 4.94 0.96
CA VAL A 16 -4.25 4.44 1.90
C VAL A 16 -3.18 5.51 2.12
N ARG A 17 -2.83 5.75 3.39
CA ARG A 17 -1.69 6.61 3.74
C ARG A 17 -0.42 5.77 3.86
N LEU A 18 0.61 6.16 3.12
CA LEU A 18 1.90 5.47 3.10
C LEU A 18 2.98 6.30 3.80
N SER A 19 3.89 5.64 4.51
CA SER A 19 5.14 6.25 4.97
C SER A 19 6.06 6.56 3.79
N ALA A 20 7.06 7.42 3.99
CA ALA A 20 8.05 7.72 2.95
C ALA A 20 8.76 6.45 2.44
N THR A 21 9.12 5.53 3.36
CA THR A 21 9.74 4.24 3.04
C THR A 21 8.77 3.32 2.29
N GLY A 22 7.50 3.26 2.71
CA GLY A 22 6.47 2.48 2.01
C GLY A 22 6.23 2.98 0.58
N LEU A 23 6.20 4.29 0.37
CA LEU A 23 6.09 4.89 -0.96
C LEU A 23 7.30 4.54 -1.86
N ALA A 24 8.51 4.52 -1.29
CA ALA A 24 9.71 4.11 -2.04
C ALA A 24 9.63 2.65 -2.48
N VAL A 25 9.15 1.76 -1.61
CA VAL A 25 8.90 0.35 -1.94
C VAL A 25 7.88 0.21 -3.07
N VAL A 26 6.76 0.94 -3.00
CA VAL A 26 5.74 0.92 -4.07
C VAL A 26 6.32 1.36 -5.42
N LYS A 27 7.12 2.42 -5.44
CA LYS A 27 7.78 2.87 -6.68
C LYS A 27 8.69 1.80 -7.28
N ARG A 28 9.48 1.11 -6.46
CA ARG A 28 10.36 0.02 -6.88
C ARG A 28 9.56 -1.19 -7.41
N LEU A 29 8.47 -1.56 -6.73
CA LEU A 29 7.56 -2.61 -7.18
C LEU A 29 6.93 -2.29 -8.53
N LEU A 30 6.51 -1.04 -8.76
CA LEU A 30 5.96 -0.58 -10.04
C LEU A 30 7.02 -0.54 -11.16
N ALA A 31 8.30 -0.34 -10.80
CA ALA A 31 9.41 -0.46 -11.73
C ALA A 31 9.77 -1.92 -12.09
N GLY A 32 9.06 -2.91 -11.52
CA GLY A 32 9.30 -4.33 -11.75
C GLY A 32 10.45 -4.92 -10.94
N GLU A 33 10.97 -4.18 -9.95
CA GLU A 33 12.00 -4.72 -9.06
C GLU A 33 11.44 -5.84 -8.16
N ALA A 34 12.22 -6.89 -7.96
CA ALA A 34 11.96 -7.91 -6.96
C ALA A 34 12.31 -7.38 -5.57
N VAL A 35 11.35 -6.70 -4.93
CA VAL A 35 11.49 -6.21 -3.56
C VAL A 35 11.00 -7.28 -2.59
N THR A 36 11.83 -7.62 -1.60
CA THR A 36 11.50 -8.54 -0.50
C THR A 36 11.37 -7.78 0.82
N GLN A 37 10.85 -8.41 1.87
CA GLN A 37 10.74 -7.79 3.20
C GLN A 37 12.10 -7.29 3.71
N GLU A 38 13.16 -8.07 3.52
CA GLU A 38 14.52 -7.77 3.98
C GLU A 38 15.15 -6.60 3.21
N THR A 39 14.83 -6.47 1.91
CA THR A 39 15.38 -5.45 1.02
C THR A 39 14.51 -4.19 0.91
N SER A 40 13.34 -4.21 1.55
CA SER A 40 12.38 -3.10 1.56
C SER A 40 12.76 -1.96 2.51
N GLY A 41 13.56 -2.26 3.54
CA GLY A 41 13.81 -1.33 4.66
C GLY A 41 12.62 -1.13 5.59
N LEU A 42 11.52 -1.88 5.42
CA LEU A 42 10.35 -1.88 6.30
C LEU A 42 10.47 -2.95 7.39
N GLY A 43 9.94 -2.66 8.57
CA GLY A 43 9.72 -3.68 9.59
C GLY A 43 8.74 -4.75 9.12
N LYS A 44 8.82 -5.97 9.65
CA LYS A 44 7.94 -7.10 9.27
C LYS A 44 6.44 -6.78 9.33
N ARG A 45 6.03 -5.95 10.29
CA ARG A 45 4.63 -5.51 10.44
C ARG A 45 4.24 -4.52 9.33
N GLU A 46 5.05 -3.49 9.12
CA GLU A 46 4.82 -2.47 8.08
C GLU A 46 4.83 -3.10 6.67
N TRP A 47 5.70 -4.09 6.44
CA TRP A 47 5.71 -4.85 5.19
C TRP A 47 4.38 -5.58 4.96
N ARG A 48 3.86 -6.29 5.97
CA ARG A 48 2.56 -6.96 5.87
C ARG A 48 1.42 -5.97 5.64
N GLU A 49 1.40 -4.87 6.40
CA GLU A 49 0.38 -3.83 6.24
C GLU A 49 0.42 -3.21 4.83
N LEU A 50 1.63 -2.95 4.30
CA LEU A 50 1.81 -2.45 2.93
C LEU A 50 1.35 -3.48 1.89
N MET A 51 1.81 -4.73 1.96
CA MET A 51 1.44 -5.76 0.98
C MET A 51 -0.06 -6.07 1.04
N ALA A 52 -0.67 -6.08 2.22
CA ALA A 52 -2.12 -6.22 2.37
C ALA A 52 -2.88 -5.03 1.75
N SER A 53 -2.39 -3.80 1.95
CA SER A 53 -2.99 -2.60 1.33
C SER A 53 -2.87 -2.57 -0.20
N LEU A 54 -1.96 -3.37 -0.77
CA LEU A 54 -1.77 -3.53 -2.20
C LEU A 54 -2.47 -4.79 -2.75
N ASP A 55 -3.18 -5.54 -1.91
CA ASP A 55 -3.75 -6.86 -2.23
C ASP A 55 -2.71 -7.88 -2.76
N ARG A 56 -1.49 -7.79 -2.24
CA ARG A 56 -0.34 -8.66 -2.59
C ARG A 56 0.15 -9.51 -1.41
N SER A 57 -0.72 -9.81 -0.44
CA SER A 57 -0.35 -10.71 0.66
C SER A 57 0.07 -12.09 0.12
N GLU A 58 1.27 -12.53 0.48
CA GLU A 58 1.68 -13.94 0.30
C GLU A 58 0.76 -14.82 1.16
N GLY A 59 -0.23 -15.45 0.52
CA GLY A 59 -1.07 -16.49 1.10
C GLY A 59 -2.28 -15.99 1.89
N ALA A 60 -3.46 -16.45 1.45
CA ALA A 60 -4.35 -17.15 2.37
C ALA A 60 -3.77 -18.53 2.68
#